data_AF-O50247-F1
#
_entry.id   AF-O50247-F1
#
_cell.length_a   1.000
_cell.length_b   1.000
_cell.length_c   1.000
_cell.angle_alpha   90.00
_cell.angle_beta   90.00
_cell.angle_gamma   90.00
#
_symmetry.space_group_name_H-M   'P 1'
#
loop_
_entity.id
_entity.type
_entity.pdbx_description
1 polymer ?
#
loop_
_entity_poly.entity_id
_entity_poly.type
_entity_poly.pdbx_seq_one_letter_code
_entity_poly.pdbx_strand_id
1 'polypeptide(L)'
;DPFEINIEKLKIVTLQKIYEKNKFCECGGTLKAKGLKSGYKCNICGKRVNYNQIKLNEVKRGIKEGFYEVPPSARRHLSKPIVLYDFDLENIK
;
A
#
# COMPACT_ATOMS: atom_id res chain seq x y z
N ASP A 1 6.38 -31.88 4.41
CA ASP A 1 5.78 -31.28 3.21
C ASP A 1 5.95 -29.78 3.22
N PRO A 2 6.61 -29.15 2.24
CA PRO A 2 6.64 -27.70 2.25
C PRO A 2 5.31 -27.21 1.65
N PHE A 3 4.53 -26.52 2.46
CA PHE A 3 3.33 -25.79 2.06
C PHE A 3 3.69 -24.50 1.29
N GLU A 4 4.64 -24.60 0.36
CA GLU A 4 5.23 -23.47 -0.35
C GLU A 4 4.82 -23.48 -1.82
N ILE A 5 4.55 -22.29 -2.36
CA ILE A 5 4.22 -22.10 -3.78
C ILE A 5 5.37 -21.32 -4.43
N ASN A 6 6.01 -21.94 -5.41
CA ASN A 6 6.99 -21.28 -6.26
C ASN A 6 6.25 -20.38 -7.27
N ILE A 7 6.27 -19.07 -7.04
CA ILE A 7 5.52 -18.10 -7.84
C ILE A 7 6.19 -17.91 -9.20
N GLU A 8 5.52 -18.34 -10.27
CA GLU A 8 5.92 -18.05 -11.66
C GLU A 8 5.29 -16.74 -12.17
N LYS A 9 4.08 -16.41 -11.68
CA LYS A 9 3.33 -15.17 -11.96
C LYS A 9 2.43 -14.82 -10.79
N LEU A 10 2.11 -13.53 -10.67
CA LEU A 10 1.22 -12.98 -9.66
C LEU A 10 0.26 -11.97 -10.30
N LYS A 11 -1.04 -12.07 -9.99
CA LYS A 11 -2.01 -11.01 -10.28
C LYS A 11 -2.35 -10.28 -8.99
N ILE A 12 -2.06 -8.98 -8.94
CA ILE A 12 -2.57 -8.10 -7.90
C ILE A 12 -3.98 -7.70 -8.31
N VAL A 13 -4.98 -8.25 -7.62
CA VAL A 13 -6.40 -7.99 -7.91
C VAL A 13 -6.83 -6.64 -7.34
N THR A 14 -6.51 -6.38 -6.07
CA THR A 14 -6.86 -5.12 -5.41
C THR A 14 -5.76 -4.70 -4.46
N LEU A 15 -5.38 -3.43 -4.53
CA LEU A 15 -4.42 -2.82 -3.62
C LEU A 15 -5.13 -2.26 -2.38
N GLN A 16 -4.92 -2.92 -1.24
CA GLN A 16 -5.38 -2.38 0.04
C GLN A 16 -4.81 -0.97 0.31
N LYS A 17 -5.68 -0.04 0.70
CA LYS A 17 -5.30 1.33 1.09
C LYS A 17 -4.71 1.31 2.49
N ILE A 18 -3.58 2.00 2.65
CA ILE A 18 -2.89 2.15 3.94
C ILE A 18 -2.84 3.64 4.26
N TYR A 19 -3.08 3.98 5.52
CA TYR A 19 -3.13 5.36 5.98
C TYR A 19 -2.16 5.59 7.11
N GLU A 20 -1.50 6.75 7.09
CA GLU A 20 -0.62 7.21 8.16
C GLU A 20 -1.14 8.51 8.77
N LYS A 21 -0.92 8.68 10.07
CA LYS A 21 -1.31 9.89 10.79
C LYS A 21 -0.41 11.05 10.38
N ASN A 22 -1.02 12.10 9.83
CA ASN A 22 -0.34 13.33 9.48
C ASN A 22 0.00 14.13 10.73
N LYS A 23 1.27 14.09 11.15
CA LYS A 23 1.76 14.80 12.33
C LYS A 23 2.29 16.20 12.02
N PHE A 24 2.00 16.76 10.85
CA PHE A 24 2.37 18.14 10.54
C PHE A 24 1.33 19.12 11.10
N CYS A 25 1.82 20.22 11.66
CA CYS A 25 1.00 21.36 12.05
C CYS A 25 1.13 22.47 10.99
N GLU A 26 0.05 23.22 10.78
CA GLU A 26 0.01 24.33 9.80
C GLU A 26 1.05 25.43 10.07
N CYS A 27 1.54 25.55 11.31
CA CYS A 27 2.62 26.47 11.66
C CYS A 27 4.03 25.96 11.30
N GLY A 28 4.15 24.81 10.64
CA GLY A 28 5.42 24.15 10.32
C GLY A 28 5.97 23.22 11.41
N GLY A 29 5.34 23.18 12.58
CA GLY A 29 5.74 22.28 13.68
C GLY A 29 5.26 20.83 13.52
N THR A 30 5.72 19.96 14.42
CA THR A 30 5.29 18.56 14.50
C THR A 30 4.40 18.31 15.72
N LEU A 31 3.33 17.56 15.51
CA LEU A 31 2.37 17.11 16.52
C LEU A 31 2.94 15.91 17.31
N LYS A 32 3.26 16.11 18.59
CA LYS A 32 3.72 15.04 19.51
C LYS A 32 2.58 14.54 20.38
N ALA A 33 2.48 13.22 20.56
CA ALA A 33 1.49 12.63 21.46
C ALA A 33 1.74 13.06 22.91
N LYS A 34 0.66 13.24 23.70
CA LYS A 34 0.73 13.67 25.11
C LYS A 34 0.08 12.70 26.10
N GLY A 35 -0.16 11.46 25.68
CA GLY A 35 -0.81 10.42 26.49
C GLY A 35 -2.16 10.02 25.94
N LEU A 36 -2.73 8.91 26.43
CA LEU A 36 -3.89 8.23 25.86
C LEU A 36 -5.14 9.12 25.72
N LYS A 37 -5.37 10.04 26.68
CA LYS A 37 -6.54 10.93 26.70
C LYS A 37 -6.24 12.36 26.24
N SER A 38 -4.98 12.70 26.00
CA SER A 38 -4.54 14.10 25.80
C SER A 38 -4.23 14.44 24.34
N GLY A 39 -4.41 13.49 23.42
CA GLY A 39 -4.20 13.69 21.99
C GLY A 39 -2.76 14.08 21.64
N TYR A 40 -2.65 14.94 20.64
CA TYR A 40 -1.40 15.50 20.13
C TYR A 40 -1.28 16.98 20.49
N LYS A 41 -0.06 17.45 20.71
CA LYS A 41 0.28 18.87 20.89
C LYS A 41 1.41 19.27 19.94
N CYS A 42 1.25 20.38 19.24
CA CYS A 42 2.30 20.97 18.43
C CYS A 42 3.46 21.44 19.31
N ASN A 43 4.69 21.15 18.88
CA ASN A 43 5.91 21.59 19.57
C ASN A 43 6.18 23.11 19.45
N ILE A 44 5.66 23.78 18.41
CA ILE A 44 5.89 25.21 18.16
C ILE A 44 4.74 26.06 18.71
N CYS A 45 3.56 26.00 18.09
CA CYS A 45 2.43 26.87 18.46
C CYS A 45 1.55 26.34 19.61
N GLY A 46 1.81 25.12 20.10
CA GLY A 46 1.05 24.52 21.20
C GLY A 46 -0.37 24.04 20.85
N LYS A 47 -0.83 24.15 19.60
CA LYS A 47 -2.13 23.63 19.12
C LYS A 47 -2.33 22.18 19.54
N ARG A 48 -3.52 21.85 20.04
CA ARG A 48 -3.89 20.49 20.45
C ARG A 48 -4.85 19.86 19.44
N VAL A 49 -4.67 18.58 19.17
CA VAL A 49 -5.49 17.80 18.21
C VAL A 49 -5.85 16.47 18.86
N ASN A 50 -7.13 16.10 18.86
CA ASN A 50 -7.57 14.81 19.39
C ASN A 50 -7.10 13.64 18.51
N TYR A 51 -6.96 12.44 19.09
CA TYR A 51 -6.51 11.26 18.34
C TYR A 51 -7.39 10.92 17.14
N ASN A 52 -8.71 11.13 17.27
CA ASN A 52 -9.68 10.81 16.22
C ASN A 52 -9.83 11.90 15.16
N GLN A 53 -9.26 13.08 15.41
CA GLN A 53 -9.33 14.24 14.52
C GLN A 53 -8.04 14.47 13.74
N ILE A 54 -6.99 13.69 14.01
CA ILE A 54 -5.75 13.81 13.25
C ILE A 54 -5.99 13.40 11.80
N LYS A 55 -5.54 14.24 10.87
CA LYS A 55 -5.65 13.95 9.44
C LYS A 55 -4.89 12.66 9.13
N LEU A 56 -5.48 11.82 8.28
CA LEU A 56 -4.84 10.64 7.74
C LEU A 56 -4.40 10.94 6.30
N ASN A 57 -3.17 10.58 5.96
CA ASN A 57 -2.67 10.63 4.60
C ASN A 57 -2.62 9.20 4.05
N GLU A 58 -3.16 8.99 2.85
CA GLU A 58 -3.02 7.72 2.15
C GLU A 58 -1.56 7.54 1.71
N VAL A 59 -0.99 6.37 2.01
CA VAL A 59 0.37 6.01 1.63
C VAL A 59 0.34 5.49 0.19
N LYS A 60 0.93 6.26 -0.73
CA LYS A 60 1.11 5.83 -2.12
C LYS A 60 2.13 4.70 -2.19
N ARG A 61 1.75 3.58 -2.82
CA ARG A 61 2.63 2.42 -3.04
C ARG A 61 3.20 2.44 -4.46
N GLY A 62 4.42 1.91 -4.62
CA GLY A 62 5.11 1.81 -5.91
C GLY A 62 4.67 0.63 -6.79
N ILE A 63 3.67 -0.15 -6.35
CA ILE A 63 3.11 -1.28 -7.08
C ILE A 63 1.73 -0.91 -7.64
N LYS A 64 1.32 -1.56 -8.72
CA LYS A 64 0.03 -1.36 -9.39
C LYS A 64 -0.77 -2.66 -9.38
N GLU A 65 -2.07 -2.53 -9.54
CA GLU A 65 -2.93 -3.68 -9.82
C GLU A 65 -2.60 -4.22 -11.22
N GLY A 66 -2.75 -5.54 -11.41
CA GLY A 66 -2.41 -6.22 -12.65
C GLY A 66 -1.45 -7.39 -12.49
N PHE A 67 -0.97 -7.92 -13.61
CA PHE A 67 -0.09 -9.08 -13.64
C PHE A 67 1.40 -8.71 -13.58
N TYR A 68 2.14 -9.55 -12.87
CA TYR A 68 3.59 -9.57 -12.79
C TYR A 68 4.07 -10.99 -13.14
N GLU A 69 5.13 -11.12 -13.93
CA GLU A 69 5.78 -12.40 -14.22
C GLU A 69 7.28 -12.36 -13.95
N VAL A 70 7.86 -13.53 -13.73
CA VAL A 70 9.31 -13.70 -13.67
C VAL A 70 9.98 -13.28 -15.00
N PRO A 71 11.25 -12.84 -14.98
CA PRO A 71 11.97 -12.53 -16.21
C PRO A 71 12.11 -13.77 -17.12
N PRO A 72 12.33 -13.61 -18.43
CA PRO A 72 12.49 -14.73 -19.37
C PRO A 72 13.55 -15.76 -18.94
N SER A 73 14.62 -15.31 -18.29
CA SER A 73 15.70 -16.18 -17.78
C SER A 73 15.26 -17.12 -16.64
N ALA A 74 14.18 -16.80 -15.93
CA ALA A 74 13.63 -17.60 -14.84
C ALA A 74 12.29 -18.26 -15.20
N ARG A 75 11.85 -18.13 -16.46
CA ARG A 75 10.61 -18.71 -16.94
C ARG A 75 10.76 -20.23 -17.07
N ARG A 76 9.83 -20.99 -16.51
CA ARG A 76 9.81 -22.46 -16.67
C ARG A 76 9.17 -22.83 -18.00
N HIS A 77 9.50 -24.02 -18.50
CA HIS A 77 9.05 -24.49 -19.82
C HIS A 77 7.52 -24.47 -20.01
N LEU A 78 6.76 -24.70 -18.94
CA LEU A 78 5.29 -24.74 -18.98
C LEU A 78 4.63 -23.38 -18.66
N SER A 79 5.40 -22.37 -18.26
CA SER A 79 4.86 -21.07 -17.86
C SER A 79 4.46 -20.25 -19.11
N LYS A 80 3.16 -20.22 -19.43
CA LYS A 80 2.62 -19.38 -20.54
C LYS A 80 2.95 -17.90 -20.32
N PRO A 81 3.68 -17.19 -21.20
CA PRO A 81 4.01 -15.77 -21.03
C PRO A 81 2.77 -14.85 -20.95
N ILE A 82 2.80 -13.77 -20.15
CA ILE A 82 1.71 -12.78 -20.04
C ILE A 82 1.30 -12.22 -21.41
N VAL A 83 2.26 -11.98 -22.30
CA VAL A 83 2.01 -11.43 -23.65
C VAL A 83 1.12 -12.33 -24.54
N LEU A 84 0.96 -13.61 -24.20
CA LEU A 84 0.10 -14.54 -24.93
C LEU A 84 -1.32 -14.66 -24.34
N TYR A 85 -1.65 -13.89 -23.30
CA TYR A 85 -3.00 -13.84 -22.76
C TYR A 85 -3.81 -12.78 -23.50
N ASP A 86 -5.04 -13.15 -23.86
CA ASP A 86 -6.05 -12.23 -24.34
C ASP A 86 -6.95 -11.87 -23.15
N PHE A 87 -6.66 -10.75 -22.51
CA PHE A 87 -7.37 -10.32 -21.30
C PHE A 87 -8.75 -9.75 -21.58
N ASP A 88 -9.07 -9.41 -22.83
CA ASP A 88 -10.37 -8.88 -23.20
C ASP A 88 -11.42 -10.00 -23.29
N LEU A 89 -11.01 -11.21 -23.65
CA LEU A 89 -11.89 -12.40 -23.71
C LEU A 89 -12.21 -13.00 -22.33
N GLU A 90 -11.38 -12.77 -21.31
CA GLU A 90 -11.60 -13.31 -19.95
C GLU A 90 -12.60 -12.49 -19.11
N ASN A 91 -12.92 -11.26 -19.51
CA ASN A 91 -13.90 -10.39 -18.83
C ASN A 91 -15.35 -10.53 -19.36
N ILE A 92 -15.57 -11.44 -20.32
CA ILE A 92 -16.87 -11.68 -20.98
C ILE A 92 -17.66 -12.83 -20.31
N LYS A 93 -17.14 -13.44 -19.24
CA LYS A 93 -17.82 -14.51 -18.50
C LYS A 93 -18.44 -14.02 -17.20
#